data_AF-A0A932PS33-F1
#
_entry.id   AF-A0A932PS33-F1
#
_cell.length_a   1.000
_cell.length_b   1.000
_cell.length_c   1.000
_cell.angle_alpha   90.00
_cell.angle_beta   90.00
_cell.angle_gamma   90.00
#
_symmetry.space_group_name_H-M   'P 1'
#
loop_
_entity.id
_entity.type
_entity.pdbx_description
1 polymer ?
#
loop_
_entity_poly.entity_id
_entity_poly.type
_entity_poly.pdbx_seq_one_letter_code
_entity_poly.pdbx_strand_id
1 'polypeptide(L)'
;NPRTYITITGYFRSPEVPEYVVDGVLAHELSHYAHGFYSPHARQFRHPHKHGVVDKELTRRGLGGIVKRQKRWLKMNWSQFIQSQLQNLNVK
;
A
#
# COMPACT_ATOMS: atom_id res chain seq x y z
N ASN A 1 -2.29 -19.48 17.71
CA ASN A 1 -1.79 -19.35 16.33
C ASN A 1 -2.42 -18.13 15.67
N PRO A 2 -1.90 -16.90 15.90
CA PRO A 2 -2.48 -15.72 15.26
C PRO A 2 -2.03 -15.69 13.80
N ARG A 3 -2.88 -16.20 12.90
CA ARG A 3 -2.67 -16.01 11.47
C ARG A 3 -2.83 -14.53 11.16
N THR A 4 -1.81 -13.91 10.59
CA THR A 4 -1.91 -12.56 10.04
C THR A 4 -2.17 -12.65 8.54
N TYR A 5 -3.08 -11.80 8.05
CA TYR A 5 -3.38 -11.66 6.64
C TYR A 5 -3.05 -10.25 6.21
N ILE A 6 -2.24 -10.11 5.16
CA ILE A 6 -2.02 -8.86 4.45
C ILE A 6 -2.88 -8.92 3.20
N THR A 7 -3.77 -7.94 3.05
CA THR A 7 -4.66 -7.84 1.89
C THR A 7 -4.43 -6.52 1.17
N ILE A 8 -4.58 -6.56 -0.15
CA ILE A 8 -4.58 -5.38 -1.02
C ILE A 8 -5.78 -5.49 -1.96
N THR A 9 -6.16 -4.37 -2.57
CA THR A 9 -7.32 -4.35 -3.47
C THR A 9 -7.11 -5.18 -4.73
N GLY A 10 -8.17 -5.87 -5.17
CA GLY A 10 -8.16 -6.66 -6.40
C GLY A 10 -7.97 -5.83 -7.67
N TYR A 11 -8.25 -4.52 -7.62
CA TYR A 11 -8.05 -3.61 -8.76
C TYR A 11 -6.60 -3.52 -9.22
N PHE A 12 -5.64 -3.81 -8.33
CA PHE A 12 -4.21 -3.86 -8.67
C PHE A 12 -3.84 -5.00 -9.63
N ARG A 13 -4.79 -5.90 -9.97
CA ARG A 13 -4.62 -6.88 -11.06
C ARG A 13 -4.72 -6.26 -12.45
N SER A 14 -5.27 -5.05 -12.57
CA SER A 14 -5.36 -4.38 -13.86
C SER A 14 -3.96 -4.01 -14.38
N PRO A 15 -3.63 -4.31 -15.65
CA PRO A 15 -2.35 -3.91 -16.24
C PRO A 15 -2.18 -2.39 -16.35
N GLU A 16 -3.25 -1.61 -16.18
CA GLU A 16 -3.19 -0.15 -16.10
C GLU A 16 -2.55 0.35 -14.80
N VAL A 17 -2.52 -0.48 -13.76
CA VAL A 17 -1.85 -0.17 -12.48
C VAL A 17 -0.38 -0.56 -12.61
N PRO A 18 0.55 0.40 -12.54
CA PRO A 18 1.97 0.07 -12.64
C PRO A 18 2.47 -0.77 -11.46
N GLU A 19 3.39 -1.71 -11.71
CA GLU A 19 3.94 -2.61 -10.69
C GLU A 19 4.48 -1.86 -9.46
N TYR A 20 5.17 -0.73 -9.65
CA TYR A 20 5.71 0.06 -8.53
C TYR A 20 4.63 0.60 -7.57
N VAL A 21 3.37 0.71 -8.03
CA VAL A 21 2.24 1.07 -7.16
C VAL A 21 1.91 -0.09 -6.23
N VAL A 22 1.88 -1.30 -6.79
CA VAL A 22 1.65 -2.54 -6.05
C VAL A 22 2.78 -2.79 -5.06
N ASP A 23 4.04 -2.65 -5.49
CA ASP A 23 5.22 -2.76 -4.63
C ASP A 23 5.16 -1.79 -3.46
N GLY A 24 4.82 -0.52 -3.74
CA GLY A 24 4.74 0.51 -2.72
C GLY A 24 3.65 0.24 -1.68
N VAL A 25 2.49 -0.28 -2.10
CA VAL A 25 1.40 -0.64 -1.18
C VAL A 25 1.75 -1.91 -0.39
N LEU A 26 2.30 -2.94 -1.03
CA LEU A 26 2.74 -4.15 -0.33
C LEU A 26 3.81 -3.84 0.71
N ALA A 27 4.80 -3.01 0.36
CA ALA A 27 5.84 -2.59 1.30
C ALA A 27 5.27 -1.79 2.48
N HIS A 28 4.23 -0.98 2.24
CA HIS A 28 3.51 -0.26 3.28
C HIS A 28 2.88 -1.21 4.30
N GLU A 29 2.13 -2.21 3.83
CA GLU A 29 1.50 -3.19 4.71
C GLU A 29 2.53 -4.06 5.45
N LEU A 30 3.62 -4.45 4.78
CA LEU A 30 4.73 -5.16 5.41
C LEU A 30 5.43 -4.32 6.49
N SER A 31 5.47 -3.00 6.32
CA SER A 31 5.99 -2.10 7.36
C SER A 31 5.06 -2.04 8.58
N HIS A 32 3.75 -2.06 8.38
CA HIS A 32 2.80 -2.20 9.49
C HIS A 32 3.04 -3.49 10.27
N TYR A 33 3.17 -4.61 9.54
CA TYR A 33 3.47 -5.90 10.12
C TYR A 33 4.78 -5.86 10.93
N ALA A 34 5.87 -5.37 10.34
CA ALA A 34 7.17 -5.28 10.99
C ALA A 34 7.17 -4.38 12.24
N HIS A 35 6.35 -3.33 12.24
CA HIS A 35 6.18 -2.42 13.38
C HIS A 35 5.30 -2.98 14.50
N GLY A 36 4.77 -4.20 14.36
CA GLY A 36 3.92 -4.82 15.37
C GLY A 36 2.42 -4.55 15.19
N PHE A 37 1.99 -3.93 14.10
CA PHE A 37 0.57 -3.70 13.83
C PHE A 37 -0.05 -4.92 13.16
N TYR A 38 -1.22 -5.36 13.66
CA TYR A 38 -1.94 -6.54 13.16
C TYR A 38 -1.06 -7.80 13.02
N SER A 39 -0.05 -7.90 13.87
CA SER A 39 0.98 -8.95 13.85
C SER A 39 1.15 -9.56 15.24
N PRO A 40 1.79 -10.73 15.37
CA PRO A 40 2.18 -11.28 16.67
C PRO A 40 3.37 -10.55 17.32
N HIS A 41 4.00 -9.58 16.64
CA HIS A 41 5.17 -8.88 17.16
C HIS A 41 4.80 -7.81 18.19
N ALA A 42 5.73 -7.50 19.08
CA ALA A 42 5.60 -6.38 20.00
C ALA A 42 5.47 -5.06 19.20
N ARG A 43 4.57 -4.18 19.65
CA ARG A 43 4.34 -2.89 19.01
C ARG A 43 5.53 -1.97 19.22
N GLN A 44 6.21 -1.60 18.13
CA GLN A 44 7.31 -0.65 18.14
C GLN A 44 6.83 0.80 18.29
N PHE A 45 5.60 1.08 17.86
CA PHE A 45 5.00 2.42 17.90
C PHE A 45 3.57 2.43 18.46
N ARG A 46 3.23 3.51 19.16
CA ARG A 46 1.86 3.75 19.66
C ARG A 46 0.84 4.02 18.55
N HIS A 47 1.26 4.53 17.39
CA HIS A 47 0.38 4.83 16.25
C HIS A 47 1.04 4.43 14.93
N PRO A 48 0.29 3.85 13.98
CA PRO A 48 0.84 3.26 12.76
C PRO A 48 1.40 4.25 11.74
N HIS A 49 0.94 5.51 11.72
CA HIS A 49 1.38 6.50 10.73
C HIS A 49 1.89 7.81 11.33
N LYS A 50 1.87 7.96 12.66
CA LYS A 50 2.24 9.21 13.31
C LYS A 50 3.69 9.56 12.97
N HIS A 51 3.94 10.82 12.61
CA HIS A 51 5.25 11.32 12.19
C HIS A 51 5.89 10.60 10.98
N GLY A 52 5.06 9.93 10.15
CA GLY A 52 5.52 9.26 8.93
C GLY A 52 6.42 8.05 9.20
N VAL A 53 6.22 7.33 10.32
CA VAL A 53 7.07 6.17 10.69
C VAL A 53 7.16 5.12 9.59
N VAL A 54 6.09 4.85 8.84
CA VAL A 54 6.11 3.92 7.70
C VAL A 54 6.95 4.47 6.54
N ASP A 55 6.73 5.72 6.13
CA ASP A 55 7.51 6.33 5.05
C ASP A 55 9.01 6.38 5.39
N LYS A 56 9.34 6.66 6.65
CA LYS A 56 10.72 6.65 7.15
C LYS A 56 11.32 5.25 7.10
N GLU A 57 10.57 4.24 7.52
CA GLU A 57 11.00 2.85 7.45
C GLU A 57 11.28 2.42 6.00
N LEU A 58 10.35 2.71 5.10
CA LEU A 58 10.49 2.41 3.67
C LEU A 58 11.68 3.15 3.04
N THR A 59 11.85 4.43 3.38
CA THR A 59 12.98 5.23 2.89
C THR A 59 14.31 4.67 3.40
N ARG A 60 14.39 4.31 4.69
CA ARG A 60 15.57 3.69 5.31
C ARG A 60 15.94 2.36 4.66
N ARG A 61 14.95 1.63 4.12
CA ARG A 61 15.14 0.37 3.38
C ARG A 61 15.41 0.56 1.88
N GLY A 62 15.61 1.79 1.41
CA GLY A 62 15.91 2.09 0.00
C GLY A 62 14.68 2.22 -0.91
N LEU A 63 13.46 2.15 -0.36
CA LEU A 63 12.22 2.20 -1.14
C LEU A 63 11.64 3.62 -1.28
N GLY A 64 12.38 4.66 -0.87
CA GLY A 64 11.90 6.05 -0.91
C GLY A 64 11.44 6.51 -2.30
N GLY A 65 12.15 6.08 -3.36
CA GLY A 65 11.77 6.35 -4.75
C GLY A 65 10.44 5.70 -5.14
N ILE A 66 10.23 4.44 -4.74
CA ILE A 66 9.00 3.69 -4.99
C ILE A 66 7.83 4.36 -4.27
N VAL A 67 7.96 4.66 -2.98
CA VAL A 67 6.90 5.33 -2.19
C VAL A 67 6.50 6.66 -2.81
N LYS A 68 7.47 7.48 -3.23
CA LYS A 68 7.19 8.76 -3.87
C LYS A 68 6.42 8.61 -5.18
N ARG A 69 6.82 7.65 -6.02
CA ARG A 69 6.15 7.36 -7.31
C ARG A 69 4.75 6.78 -7.09
N GLN A 70 4.62 5.82 -6.18
CA GLN A 70 3.35 5.20 -5.82
C GLN A 70 2.34 6.23 -5.32
N LYS A 71 2.72 7.07 -4.34
CA LYS A 71 1.84 8.14 -3.84
C LYS A 71 1.42 9.12 -4.92
N ARG A 72 2.36 9.51 -5.81
CA ARG A 72 2.06 10.39 -6.94
C ARG A 72 1.04 9.74 -7.88
N TRP A 73 1.25 8.49 -8.26
CA TRP A 73 0.35 7.80 -9.17
C TRP A 73 -1.05 7.64 -8.57
N LEU A 74 -1.16 7.21 -7.31
CA LEU A 74 -2.47 7.13 -6.64
C LEU A 74 -3.17 8.48 -6.58
N LYS A 75 -2.46 9.54 -6.20
CA LYS A 75 -3.04 10.89 -6.13
C LYS A 75 -3.58 11.37 -7.48
N MET A 76 -2.87 11.08 -8.57
CA MET A 76 -3.22 11.60 -9.89
C MET A 76 -4.23 10.74 -10.65
N ASN A 77 -4.20 9.41 -10.46
CA ASN A 77 -4.90 8.48 -11.34
C ASN A 77 -6.00 7.68 -10.64
N TRP A 78 -5.93 7.50 -9.30
CA TRP A 78 -6.75 6.49 -8.62
C TRP A 78 -8.25 6.69 -8.80
N SER A 79 -8.75 7.92 -8.62
CA SER A 79 -10.19 8.19 -8.73
C SER A 79 -10.72 7.91 -10.14
N GLN A 80 -9.98 8.34 -11.17
CA GLN A 80 -10.38 8.16 -12.57
C GLN A 80 -10.30 6.69 -12.96
N PHE A 81 -9.23 6.01 -12.55
CA PHE A 81 -9.06 4.57 -12.77
C PHE A 81 -10.22 3.78 -12.16
N ILE A 82 -10.57 4.02 -10.90
CA ILE A 82 -11.70 3.33 -10.24
C ILE A 82 -13.02 3.62 -10.95
N GLN A 83 -13.28 4.86 -11.34
CA GLN A 83 -14.49 5.20 -12.08
C GLN A 83 -14.59 4.43 -13.41
N SER A 84 -13.49 4.31 -14.14
CA SER A 84 -13.42 3.51 -15.37
C SER A 84 -13.69 2.03 -15.10
N GLN A 85 -13.08 1.45 -14.06
CA GLN A 85 -13.31 0.05 -13.71
C GLN A 85 -14.78 -0.22 -13.33
N LEU A 86 -15.43 0.70 -12.61
CA LEU A 86 -16.85 0.57 -12.25
C LEU A 86 -17.77 0.68 -13.47
N GLN A 87 -17.47 1.58 -14.41
CA GLN A 87 -18.22 1.69 -15.67
C GLN A 87 -18.10 0.40 -16.50
N ASN A 88 -16.90 -0.18 -16.60
CA ASN A 88 -16.68 -1.43 -17.33
C ASN A 88 -17.42 -2.63 -16.72
N LEU A 89 -17.72 -2.59 -15.41
CA LEU A 89 -18.53 -3.62 -14.74
C LEU A 89 -20.03 -3.46 -15.01
N ASN A 90 -20.53 -2.23 -15.15
CA ASN A 90 -21.95 -1.96 -15.39
C ASN A 90 -22.38 -2.11 -16.86
N VAL A 91 -21.42 -2.30 -17.77
CA VAL A 91 -21.65 -2.53 -19.21
C VAL A 91 -21.58 -4.03 -19.57
N LYS A 92 -21.19 -4.88 -18.61
CA LYS A 92 -21.22 -6.35 -18.73
C LYS A 92 -22.46 -6.92 -18.08
#